data_AF-A0A1V2PP59-F1
#
_entry.id   AF-A0A1V2PP59-F1
#
_cell.length_a   1.000
_cell.length_b   1.000
_cell.length_c   1.000
_cell.angle_alpha   90.00
_cell.angle_beta   90.00
_cell.angle_gamma   90.00
#
_symmetry.space_group_name_H-M   'P 1'
#
loop_
_entity.id
_entity.type
_entity.pdbx_description
1 polymer ?
#
loop_
_entity_poly.entity_id
_entity_poly.type
_entity_poly.pdbx_seq_one_letter_code
_entity_poly.pdbx_strand_id
1 'polypeptide(L)' 'MSYNGVQVSAWFKIENRCHIEYNVCANEVEFTLGGRTDGFDFVATEDGLEQLITVGTEALRDLRATGSDEGDPVG' A
#
# COMPACT_ATOMS: atom_id res chain seq x y z
N MET A 1 -5.06 8.27 -35.47
CA MET A 1 -4.71 7.41 -34.31
C MET A 1 -5.85 7.51 -33.32
N SER A 2 -6.57 6.42 -33.05
CA SER A 2 -7.71 6.41 -32.13
C SER A 2 -7.23 6.33 -30.69
N TYR A 3 -7.33 7.44 -29.97
CA TYR A 3 -7.21 7.48 -28.51
C TYR A 3 -8.61 7.12 -27.97
N ASN A 4 -8.78 5.96 -27.35
CA ASN A 4 -10.07 5.47 -26.86
C ASN A 4 -10.53 6.15 -25.55
N GLY A 5 -9.78 7.13 -25.04
CA GLY A 5 -10.23 8.04 -23.98
C GLY A 5 -10.37 7.39 -22.59
N VAL A 6 -9.84 6.19 -22.39
CA VAL A 6 -9.93 5.49 -21.10
C VAL A 6 -8.61 5.62 -20.36
N GLN A 7 -8.64 6.33 -19.24
CA GLN A 7 -7.58 6.36 -18.23
C GLN A 7 -8.08 5.57 -17.01
N VAL A 8 -7.39 4.48 -16.66
CA VAL A 8 -7.70 3.71 -15.45
C VAL A 8 -6.70 4.10 -14.37
N SER A 9 -7.20 4.65 -13.27
CA SER A 9 -6.45 4.78 -12.02
C SER A 9 -7.15 3.95 -10.95
N ALA A 10 -6.39 3.11 -10.27
CA ALA A 10 -6.89 2.32 -9.14
C ALA A 10 -6.40 3.00 -7.86
N TRP A 11 -7.35 3.37 -7.00
CA TRP A 11 -7.07 3.82 -5.64
C TRP A 11 -7.55 2.72 -4.70
N PHE A 12 -6.67 2.28 -3.80
CA PHE A 12 -7.01 1.29 -2.79
C PHE A 12 -6.73 1.87 -1.41
N LYS A 13 -7.53 1.45 -0.43
CA LYS A 13 -7.34 1.76 0.98
C LYS A 13 -7.11 0.47 1.73
N ILE A 14 -5.99 0.37 2.44
CA ILE A 14 -5.70 -0.75 3.32
C ILE A 14 -6.23 -0.39 4.71
N GLU A 15 -7.19 -1.15 5.22
CA GLU A 15 -7.77 -0.96 6.55
C GLU A 15 -7.42 -2.14 7.48
N ASN A 16 -7.74 -1.97 8.76
CA ASN A 16 -7.45 -2.96 9.79
C ASN A 16 -7.96 -4.35 9.42
N ARG A 17 -7.10 -5.36 9.59
CA ARG A 17 -7.35 -6.78 9.24
C ARG A 17 -7.44 -7.07 7.74
N CYS A 18 -6.99 -6.17 6.86
CA CYS A 18 -6.72 -6.54 5.48
C CYS A 18 -5.69 -7.68 5.46
N HIS A 19 -6.07 -8.80 4.86
CA HIS A 19 -5.19 -9.95 4.71
C HIS A 19 -4.21 -9.66 3.58
N ILE A 20 -2.92 -9.88 3.82
CA ILE A 20 -1.86 -9.59 2.85
C ILE A 20 -1.03 -10.86 2.72
N GLU A 21 -1.05 -11.45 1.53
CA GLU A 21 -0.22 -12.58 1.17
C GLU A 21 0.85 -12.14 0.19
N TYR A 22 1.95 -12.88 0.12
CA TYR A 22 2.95 -12.69 -0.91
C TYR A 22 3.46 -14.03 -1.44
N ASN A 23 3.93 -14.00 -2.68
CA ASN A 23 4.61 -15.09 -3.35
C ASN A 23 5.89 -14.58 -4.02
N VAL A 24 7.00 -15.31 -3.88
CA VAL A 24 8.28 -14.95 -4.51
C VAL A 24 8.39 -15.66 -5.85
N CYS A 25 8.56 -14.88 -6.91
CA CYS A 25 8.62 -15.34 -8.29
C CYS A 25 9.94 -14.87 -8.93
N ALA A 26 10.95 -15.74 -8.96
CA ALA A 26 12.28 -15.45 -9.49
C ALA A 26 12.92 -14.19 -8.89
N ASN A 27 12.77 -13.02 -9.53
CA ASN A 27 13.36 -11.73 -9.14
C ASN A 27 12.32 -10.70 -8.68
N GLU A 28 11.06 -11.13 -8.50
CA GLU A 28 9.95 -10.29 -8.12
C GLU A 28 9.14 -10.93 -6.98
N VAL A 29 8.39 -10.10 -6.27
CA VAL A 29 7.41 -10.51 -5.26
C VAL A 29 6.04 -10.05 -5.72
N GLU A 30 5.11 -10.99 -5.78
CA GLU A 30 3.69 -10.75 -6.01
C GLU A 30 2.98 -10.67 -4.66
N PHE A 31 2.26 -9.59 -4.41
CA PHE A 31 1.43 -9.40 -3.22
C PHE A 31 -0.04 -9.51 -3.60
N THR A 32 -0.83 -10.18 -2.75
CA THR A 32 -2.28 -10.17 -2.81
C THR A 32 -2.82 -9.47 -1.56
N LEU A 33 -3.52 -8.36 -1.73
CA LEU A 33 -4.21 -7.66 -0.65
C LEU A 33 -5.70 -7.98 -0.65
N GLY A 34 -6.26 -8.27 0.53
CA GLY A 34 -7.62 -8.76 0.69
C GLY A 34 -7.66 -10.27 0.51
N GLY A 35 -8.33 -10.75 -0.53
CA GLY A 35 -8.38 -12.17 -0.86
C GLY A 35 -8.41 -12.40 -2.36
N ARG A 36 -8.09 -13.63 -2.79
CA ARG A 36 -7.95 -14.00 -4.21
C ARG A 36 -9.15 -13.68 -5.12
N THR A 37 -10.34 -13.52 -4.56
CA THR A 37 -11.58 -13.24 -5.32
C THR A 37 -12.07 -11.80 -5.22
N ASP A 38 -11.56 -11.01 -4.27
CA ASP A 38 -12.00 -9.62 -4.01
C ASP A 38 -10.82 -8.82 -3.44
N GLY A 39 -9.75 -8.77 -4.22
CA GLY A 39 -8.47 -8.23 -3.81
C GLY A 39 -7.77 -7.50 -4.94
N PHE A 40 -6.62 -6.94 -4.61
CA PHE A 40 -5.74 -6.30 -5.56
C PHE A 40 -4.38 -6.97 -5.50
N ASP A 41 -3.86 -7.36 -6.67
CA ASP A 41 -2.53 -7.89 -6.80
C ASP A 41 -1.58 -6.80 -7.28
N PHE A 42 -0.39 -6.73 -6.67
CA PHE A 42 0.69 -5.90 -7.18
C PHE A 42 2.01 -6.64 -7.13
N VAL A 43 2.90 -6.31 -8.07
CA VAL A 43 4.22 -6.90 -8.19
C VAL A 43 5.27 -5.84 -7.90
N ALA A 44 6.32 -6.22 -7.18
CA ALA A 44 7.50 -5.41 -6.96
C ALA A 44 8.77 -6.22 -7.22
N THR A 45 9.78 -5.60 -7.80
CA THR A 45 11.15 -6.12 -7.79
C THR A 45 11.74 -6.00 -6.38
N GLU A 46 12.92 -6.61 -6.14
CA GLU A 46 13.65 -6.44 -4.88
C GLU A 46 13.91 -4.96 -4.54
N ASP A 47 14.56 -4.22 -5.45
CA ASP A 47 14.84 -2.79 -5.28
C ASP A 47 13.56 -1.97 -5.08
N GLY A 48 12.50 -2.31 -5.81
CA GLY A 48 11.20 -1.64 -5.70
C GLY A 48 10.55 -1.88 -4.34
N LEU A 49 10.65 -3.10 -3.82
CA LEU A 49 10.13 -3.47 -2.49
C LEU A 49 10.94 -2.81 -1.38
N GLU A 50 12.26 -2.74 -1.50
CA GLU A 50 13.12 -2.01 -0.55
C GLU A 50 12.74 -0.53 -0.47
N GLN A 51 12.54 0.11 -1.63
CA GLN A 51 12.10 1.49 -1.69
C GLN A 51 10.69 1.68 -1.08
N LEU A 52 9.76 0.77 -1.36
CA LEU A 52 8.41 0.81 -0.81
C LEU A 52 8.41 0.71 0.73
N ILE A 53 9.22 -0.20 1.28
CA ILE A 53 9.38 -0.37 2.73
C ILE A 53 9.99 0.89 3.35
N THR A 54 11.02 1.46 2.73
CA THR A 54 11.71 2.66 3.22
C THR A 54 10.74 3.83 3.30
N VAL A 55 10.10 4.20 2.19
CA VAL A 55 9.15 5.33 2.15
C VAL A 55 7.91 5.05 3.00
N GLY A 56 7.39 3.82 2.98
CA GLY A 56 6.23 3.44 3.80
C GLY A 56 6.52 3.53 5.31
N THR A 57 7.74 3.20 5.73
CA THR A 57 8.18 3.33 7.13
C THR A 57 8.27 4.80 7.54
N GLU A 58 8.79 5.66 6.68
CA GLU A 58 8.83 7.11 6.91
C GLU A 58 7.41 7.69 7.01
N ALA A 59 6.53 7.37 6.06
CA ALA A 59 5.14 7.81 6.08
C ALA A 59 4.40 7.36 7.35
N LEU A 60 4.65 6.13 7.83
CA LEU A 60 4.08 5.64 9.08
C LEU A 60 4.59 6.42 10.30
N ARG A 61 5.86 6.83 10.32
CA ARG A 61 6.42 7.67 11.40
C ARG A 61 5.72 9.03 11.42
N ASP A 62 5.54 9.64 10.25
CA ASP A 62 4.89 10.95 10.13
C ASP A 62 3.40 10.89 10.54
N LEU A 63 2.68 9.83 10.16
CA LEU A 63 1.30 9.61 10.61
C LEU A 63 1.18 9.49 12.13
N ARG A 64 2.16 8.86 12.79
CA ARG A 64 2.17 8.76 14.26
C ARG A 64 2.53 10.08 14.93
N ALA A 65 3.44 10.85 14.34
CA ALA A 65 3.79 12.18 14.83
C ALA A 65 2.60 13.16 14.74
N THR A 66 1.82 13.08 13.66
CA THR A 66 0.61 13.91 13.47
C THR A 66 -0.56 13.49 14.36
N GLY A 67 -0.68 12.20 14.70
CA GLY A 67 -1.71 11.69 15.63
C GLY A 67 -1.46 11.96 17.12
N SER A 68 -0.40 12.69 17.48
CA SER A 68 -0.03 12.98 18.87
C SER A 68 -0.48 14.37 19.38
N ASP A 69 -1.27 15.12 18.60
CA ASP A 69 -1.74 16.49 18.92
C ASP A 69 -3.21 16.56 19.40
N GLU A 70 -3.90 15.42 19.58
CA GLU A 70 -5.21 15.40 20.26
C GLU A 70 -4.99 15.35 21.78
N GLY A 71 -4.38 16.42 22.30
CA GLY A 71 -4.36 16.72 23.71
C GLY A 71 -5.74 17.15 24.16
N ASP A 72 -6.39 16.32 24.98
CA ASP A 72 -7.58 16.71 25.74
C ASP A 72 -7.33 18.05 26.45
N PRO A 73 -8.15 19.10 26.23
CA PRO A 73 -8.15 20.24 27.13
C PRO A 73 -8.67 19.76 28.49
N VAL A 74 -7.81 19.85 29.50
CA VAL A 74 -8.17 19.67 30.91
C VAL A 74 -9.39 20.53 31.24
N GLY A 75 -10.48 19.88 31.64
CA GLY A 75 -11.66 20.48 32.25
C GLY A 75 -12.10 19.66 33.45
#